data_AF-A0A7C5QXG1-F1
#
_entry.id   AF-A0A7C5QXG1-F1
#
_cell.length_a   1.000
_cell.length_b   1.000
_cell.length_c   1.000
_cell.angle_alpha   90.00
_cell.angle_beta   90.00
_cell.angle_gamma   90.00
#
_symmetry.space_group_name_H-M   'P 1'
#
loop_
_entity.id
_entity.type
_entity.pdbx_description
1 polymer ?
#
loop_
_entity_poly.entity_id
_entity_poly.type
_entity_poly.pdbx_seq_one_letter_code
_entity_poly.pdbx_strand_id
1 'polypeptide(L)'
;MQEIILYAVLALIVGAMLFSVLGKNVGYGGDDEAPEDFSKALGSNLKPEPSKLAFKYEGPGAQGLALIHKADPDFTVAKFLDGAKQAYSMILEAFADGDKDTLQMLLNPEVYKAYEAAIDERAAKGLRQTTDLARLIDAKIVNANRSGKTGRIDVLYDAELATAILNEDGEVVDGDLETLSRVKEVWGYERTLGAKNPNWILCSVEPHETLNGDDDGPDHSPDHPA
;
A
#
# COMPACT_ATOMS: atom_id res chain seq x y z
N MET A 1 14.29 22.40 7.56
CA MET A 1 13.83 22.88 6.23
C MET A 1 13.89 21.77 5.18
N GLN A 2 14.85 20.84 5.27
CA GLN A 2 15.01 19.67 4.39
C GLN A 2 13.92 18.60 4.54
N GLU A 3 13.23 18.53 5.68
CA GLU A 3 12.18 17.52 5.91
C GLU A 3 10.83 17.87 5.28
N ILE A 4 10.56 19.17 5.06
CA ILE A 4 9.21 19.66 4.72
C ILE A 4 8.81 19.32 3.27
N ILE A 5 9.77 19.14 2.36
CA ILE A 5 9.51 18.97 0.92
C ILE A 5 9.51 17.48 0.52
N LEU A 6 10.28 16.63 1.20
CA LEU A 6 10.18 15.16 1.08
C LEU A 6 8.78 14.66 1.48
N TYR A 7 8.25 15.18 2.60
CA TYR A 7 6.85 14.99 2.93
C TYR A 7 5.93 15.64 1.89
N ALA A 8 6.30 16.73 1.22
CA ALA A 8 5.40 17.36 0.24
C ALA A 8 5.20 16.52 -1.03
N VAL A 9 6.19 15.76 -1.52
CA VAL A 9 6.03 14.90 -2.71
C VAL A 9 5.31 13.59 -2.35
N LEU A 10 5.67 12.99 -1.21
CA LEU A 10 4.96 11.81 -0.68
C LEU A 10 3.53 12.17 -0.23
N ALA A 11 3.34 13.33 0.41
CA ALA A 11 2.03 13.87 0.83
C ALA A 11 1.27 14.56 -0.29
N LEU A 12 1.85 14.89 -1.45
CA LEU A 12 1.08 15.26 -2.64
C LEU A 12 0.37 14.03 -3.19
N ILE A 13 1.05 12.88 -3.20
CA ILE A 13 0.47 11.58 -3.58
C ILE A 13 -0.59 11.15 -2.55
N VAL A 14 -0.27 11.20 -1.25
CA VAL A 14 -1.21 10.81 -0.18
C VAL A 14 -2.34 11.84 -0.03
N GLY A 15 -2.05 13.14 -0.13
CA GLY A 15 -3.01 14.24 0.00
C GLY A 15 -4.00 14.30 -1.16
N ALA A 16 -3.58 14.00 -2.39
CA ALA A 16 -4.49 13.86 -3.52
C ALA A 16 -5.45 12.66 -3.36
N MET A 17 -4.98 11.54 -2.79
CA MET A 17 -5.85 10.39 -2.47
C MET A 17 -6.78 10.65 -1.28
N LEU A 18 -6.32 11.35 -0.23
CA LEU A 18 -7.16 11.74 0.91
C LEU A 18 -8.31 12.68 0.50
N PHE A 19 -8.07 13.59 -0.45
CA PHE A 19 -9.13 14.44 -1.00
C PHE A 19 -10.16 13.67 -1.85
N SER A 20 -9.74 12.59 -2.53
CA SER A 20 -10.62 11.69 -3.29
C SER A 20 -11.51 10.83 -2.37
N VAL A 21 -11.01 10.45 -1.18
CA VAL A 21 -11.75 9.65 -0.18
C VAL A 21 -12.78 10.48 0.59
N LEU A 22 -12.53 11.77 0.86
CA LEU A 22 -13.50 12.63 1.55
C LEU A 22 -14.77 12.91 0.73
N GLY A 23 -14.71 12.68 -0.60
CA GLY A 23 -15.81 12.97 -1.54
C GLY A 23 -16.74 11.80 -1.82
N LYS A 24 -16.48 10.61 -1.29
CA LYS A 24 -17.37 9.45 -1.51
C LYS A 24 -17.83 8.91 -0.17
N ASN A 25 -19.07 9.28 0.19
CA ASN A 25 -19.88 8.57 1.16
C ASN A 25 -19.80 7.07 0.85
N VAL A 26 -18.91 6.37 1.55
CA VAL A 26 -19.09 4.95 1.78
C VAL A 26 -20.31 4.88 2.66
N GLY A 27 -21.47 4.77 2.01
CA GLY A 27 -22.73 4.53 2.69
C GLY A 27 -22.56 3.25 3.46
N TYR A 28 -22.23 3.39 4.74
CA TYR A 28 -22.46 2.38 5.76
C TYR A 28 -23.97 2.30 5.88
N GLY A 29 -24.59 1.52 4.99
CA GLY A 29 -26.01 1.22 5.05
C GLY A 29 -26.24 0.39 6.30
N GLY A 30 -26.98 0.95 7.25
CA GLY A 30 -27.63 0.23 8.34
C GLY A 30 -28.50 -0.92 7.81
N ASP A 31 -28.95 -1.85 8.63
CA ASP A 31 -29.38 -1.68 10.01
C ASP A 31 -29.07 -2.95 10.83
N ASP A 32 -28.79 -2.75 12.11
CA ASP A 32 -28.90 -3.79 13.14
C ASP A 32 -30.37 -4.24 13.22
N GLU A 33 -30.66 -5.48 12.81
CA GLU A 33 -31.62 -6.34 13.50
C GLU A 33 -31.15 -7.80 13.37
N ALA A 34 -30.62 -8.33 14.47
CA ALA A 34 -30.37 -9.76 14.60
C ALA A 34 -31.72 -10.49 14.70
N PRO A 35 -32.03 -11.48 13.84
CA PRO A 35 -33.12 -12.39 14.13
C PRO A 35 -32.62 -13.40 15.17
N GLU A 36 -33.14 -13.29 16.39
CA GLU A 36 -33.16 -14.40 17.33
C GLU A 36 -33.82 -15.62 16.67
N ASP A 37 -33.22 -16.77 16.91
CA ASP A 37 -33.78 -18.10 16.69
C ASP A 37 -33.64 -18.74 15.30
N PHE A 38 -32.39 -18.92 14.86
CA PHE A 38 -32.03 -19.86 13.78
C PHE A 38 -31.66 -21.27 14.29
N SER A 39 -31.95 -21.57 15.56
CA SER A 39 -31.50 -22.82 16.22
C SER A 39 -32.39 -24.04 15.96
N LYS A 40 -33.52 -23.87 15.25
CA LYS A 40 -34.57 -24.92 15.14
C LYS A 40 -34.89 -25.40 13.72
N ALA A 41 -34.06 -25.12 12.72
CA ALA A 41 -34.36 -25.44 11.32
C ALA A 41 -33.26 -26.19 10.53
N LEU A 42 -32.28 -26.81 11.19
CA LEU A 42 -31.29 -27.67 10.51
C LEU A 42 -31.18 -29.03 11.20
N GLY A 43 -32.22 -29.84 11.04
CA GLY A 43 -32.05 -31.28 11.04
C GLY A 43 -31.36 -31.71 9.75
N SER A 44 -30.05 -31.88 9.77
CA SER A 44 -29.38 -32.82 8.85
C SER A 44 -27.97 -33.14 9.32
N ASN A 45 -27.69 -34.44 9.40
CA ASN A 45 -26.36 -35.00 9.47
C ASN A 45 -25.50 -34.46 8.31
N LEU A 46 -24.61 -33.51 8.58
CA LEU A 46 -23.45 -33.25 7.74
C LEU A 46 -22.21 -33.65 8.52
N LYS A 47 -21.76 -34.87 8.21
CA LYS A 47 -20.45 -35.40 8.55
C LYS A 47 -19.40 -34.37 8.05
N PRO A 48 -18.46 -33.89 8.88
CA PRO A 48 -17.42 -33.01 8.39
C PRO A 48 -16.50 -33.82 7.46
N GLU A 49 -16.68 -33.67 6.15
CA GLU A 49 -15.67 -34.06 5.18
C GLU A 49 -14.41 -33.24 5.48
N PRO A 50 -13.25 -33.88 5.70
CA PRO A 50 -12.01 -33.15 5.94
C PRO A 50 -11.66 -32.38 4.65
N SER A 51 -11.89 -31.06 4.67
CA SER A 51 -11.44 -30.16 3.61
C SER A 51 -9.94 -30.38 3.38
N LYS A 52 -9.59 -30.91 2.20
CA LYS A 52 -8.20 -31.08 1.79
C LYS A 52 -7.52 -29.70 1.77
N LEU A 53 -6.55 -29.55 2.67
CA LEU A 53 -5.80 -28.35 3.04
C LEU A 53 -6.68 -27.20 3.55
N ALA A 54 -6.78 -27.09 4.88
CA ALA A 54 -7.13 -25.82 5.49
C ALA A 54 -6.06 -24.77 5.11
N PHE A 55 -6.47 -23.66 4.52
CA PHE A 55 -5.60 -22.48 4.35
C PHE A 55 -5.10 -22.05 5.73
N LYS A 56 -3.80 -22.21 5.98
CA LYS A 56 -3.17 -21.89 7.26
C LYS A 56 -2.39 -20.58 7.13
N TYR A 57 -3.00 -19.51 7.59
CA TYR A 57 -2.34 -18.24 7.87
C TYR A 57 -2.90 -17.72 9.18
N GLU A 58 -2.02 -17.41 10.12
CA GLU A 58 -2.35 -16.85 11.42
C GLU A 58 -1.78 -15.43 11.45
N GLY A 59 -2.65 -14.42 11.57
CA GLY A 59 -2.26 -13.01 11.54
C GLY A 59 -3.36 -12.08 11.04
N PRO A 60 -3.06 -10.77 10.92
CA PRO A 60 -4.00 -9.79 10.39
C PRO A 60 -4.50 -10.16 8.98
N GLY A 61 -5.78 -9.95 8.71
CA GLY A 61 -6.38 -10.30 7.41
C GLY A 61 -6.60 -11.80 7.17
N ALA A 62 -6.35 -12.69 8.14
CA ALA A 62 -6.49 -14.15 7.95
C ALA A 62 -7.83 -14.58 7.35
N GLN A 63 -8.94 -13.98 7.81
CA GLN A 63 -10.28 -14.27 7.27
C GLN A 63 -10.39 -13.86 5.80
N GLY A 64 -9.93 -12.67 5.43
CA GLY A 64 -9.94 -12.19 4.04
C GLY A 64 -9.05 -13.04 3.13
N LEU A 65 -7.86 -13.41 3.60
CA LEU A 65 -6.95 -14.30 2.87
C LEU A 65 -7.56 -15.69 2.65
N ALA A 66 -8.26 -16.25 3.64
CA ALA A 66 -8.98 -17.52 3.47
C ALA A 66 -10.11 -17.39 2.44
N LEU A 67 -10.83 -16.26 2.42
CA LEU A 67 -11.85 -15.98 1.40
C LEU A 67 -11.26 -15.81 0.00
N ILE A 68 -10.10 -15.16 -0.11
CA ILE A 68 -9.35 -15.02 -1.37
C ILE A 68 -8.92 -16.40 -1.87
N HIS A 69 -8.27 -17.21 -1.03
CA HIS A 69 -7.82 -18.56 -1.40
C HIS A 69 -8.99 -19.48 -1.80
N LYS A 70 -10.14 -19.37 -1.13
CA LYS A 70 -11.34 -20.13 -1.50
C LYS A 70 -11.85 -19.77 -2.91
N ALA A 71 -11.72 -18.49 -3.31
CA ALA A 71 -12.15 -18.02 -4.62
C ALA A 71 -11.08 -18.21 -5.71
N ASP A 72 -9.81 -18.26 -5.33
CA ASP A 72 -8.65 -18.50 -6.19
C ASP A 72 -7.70 -19.50 -5.53
N PRO A 73 -7.86 -20.81 -5.76
CA PRO A 73 -7.05 -21.85 -5.12
C PRO A 73 -5.55 -21.78 -5.44
N ASP A 74 -5.16 -21.10 -6.52
CA ASP A 74 -3.76 -20.90 -6.90
C ASP A 74 -3.08 -19.80 -6.07
N PHE A 75 -3.87 -18.99 -5.37
CA PHE A 75 -3.37 -17.98 -4.45
C PHE A 75 -2.66 -18.61 -3.24
N THR A 76 -1.47 -18.09 -2.94
CA THR A 76 -0.75 -18.37 -1.69
C THR A 76 -0.17 -17.08 -1.15
N VAL A 77 -0.10 -16.95 0.18
CA VAL A 77 0.45 -15.77 0.85
C VAL A 77 1.91 -15.52 0.45
N ALA A 78 2.72 -16.58 0.37
CA ALA A 78 4.13 -16.49 0.00
C ALA A 78 4.31 -15.88 -1.41
N LYS A 79 3.64 -16.44 -2.43
CA LYS A 79 3.71 -15.92 -3.80
C LYS A 79 3.22 -14.47 -3.89
N PHE A 80 2.16 -14.12 -3.16
CA PHE A 80 1.67 -12.76 -3.13
C PHE A 80 2.71 -11.80 -2.55
N LEU A 81 3.27 -12.10 -1.36
CA LEU A 81 4.28 -11.25 -0.73
C LEU A 81 5.54 -11.11 -1.59
N ASP A 82 6.00 -12.19 -2.23
CA ASP A 82 7.16 -12.11 -3.13
C ASP A 82 6.88 -11.22 -4.34
N GLY A 83 5.68 -11.30 -4.92
CA GLY A 83 5.24 -10.41 -5.99
C GLY A 83 5.11 -8.96 -5.53
N ALA A 84 4.55 -8.74 -4.34
CA ALA A 84 4.36 -7.41 -3.77
C ALA A 84 5.69 -6.70 -3.50
N LYS A 85 6.70 -7.41 -2.97
CA LYS A 85 8.06 -6.86 -2.76
C LYS A 85 8.75 -6.46 -4.07
N GLN A 86 8.58 -7.27 -5.11
CA GLN A 86 9.10 -6.95 -6.45
C GLN A 86 8.39 -5.72 -7.01
N ALA A 87 7.06 -5.68 -6.93
CA ALA A 87 6.27 -4.52 -7.35
C ALA A 87 6.65 -3.24 -6.59
N TYR A 88 6.90 -3.32 -5.28
CA TYR A 88 7.34 -2.19 -4.47
C TYR A 88 8.62 -1.55 -5.05
N SER A 89 9.64 -2.37 -5.30
CA SER A 89 10.91 -1.89 -5.86
C SER A 89 10.73 -1.31 -7.27
N MET A 90 9.99 -2.02 -8.14
CA MET A 90 9.73 -1.58 -9.52
C MET A 90 8.95 -0.27 -9.57
N ILE A 91 7.97 -0.06 -8.69
CA ILE A 91 7.15 1.15 -8.67
C ILE A 91 7.97 2.35 -8.19
N LEU A 92 8.82 2.17 -7.17
CA LEU A 92 9.73 3.24 -6.71
C LEU A 92 10.68 3.67 -7.83
N GLU A 93 11.32 2.72 -8.50
CA GLU A 93 12.23 2.97 -9.63
C GLU A 93 11.50 3.63 -10.80
N ALA A 94 10.39 3.04 -11.25
CA ALA A 94 9.62 3.58 -12.38
C ALA A 94 9.08 4.99 -12.09
N PHE A 95 8.68 5.28 -10.85
CA PHE A 95 8.29 6.63 -10.47
C PHE A 95 9.47 7.60 -10.52
N ALA A 96 10.63 7.24 -9.96
CA ALA A 96 11.83 8.08 -10.00
C ALA A 96 12.26 8.38 -11.45
N ASP A 97 12.31 7.35 -12.30
CA ASP A 97 12.73 7.45 -13.71
C ASP A 97 11.68 8.11 -14.62
N GLY A 98 10.43 8.22 -14.16
CA GLY A 98 9.32 8.70 -14.98
C GLY A 98 8.84 7.68 -16.01
N ASP A 99 9.07 6.38 -15.78
CA ASP A 99 8.60 5.27 -16.61
C ASP A 99 7.10 5.03 -16.40
N LYS A 100 6.30 5.81 -17.11
CA LYS A 100 4.84 5.71 -17.10
C LYS A 100 4.32 4.39 -17.65
N ASP A 101 5.02 3.77 -18.60
CA ASP A 101 4.58 2.52 -19.21
C ASP A 101 4.61 1.38 -18.18
N THR A 102 5.68 1.30 -17.38
CA THR A 102 5.77 0.36 -16.26
C THR A 102 4.70 0.64 -15.20
N LEU A 103 4.50 1.91 -14.83
CA LEU A 103 3.48 2.29 -13.85
C LEU A 103 2.07 1.94 -14.31
N GLN A 104 1.74 2.10 -15.59
CA GLN A 104 0.42 1.77 -16.13
C GLN A 104 0.07 0.28 -15.99
N MET A 105 1.07 -0.59 -15.99
CA MET A 105 0.89 -2.04 -15.81
C MET A 105 0.74 -2.45 -14.34
N LEU A 106 1.28 -1.66 -13.42
CA LEU A 106 1.39 -2.02 -12.00
C LEU A 106 0.37 -1.29 -11.12
N LEU A 107 -0.18 -0.17 -11.57
CA LEU A 107 -1.10 0.67 -10.81
C LEU A 107 -2.51 0.56 -11.37
N ASN A 108 -3.51 0.71 -10.51
CA ASN A 108 -4.86 0.93 -10.98
C ASN A 108 -5.01 2.31 -11.64
N PRO A 109 -6.08 2.55 -12.42
CA PRO A 109 -6.22 3.78 -13.19
C PRO A 109 -6.27 5.07 -12.36
N GLU A 110 -6.68 5.00 -11.10
CA GLU A 110 -6.76 6.16 -10.20
C GLU A 110 -5.36 6.54 -9.68
N VAL A 111 -4.63 5.57 -9.11
CA VAL A 111 -3.26 5.77 -8.61
C VAL A 111 -2.31 6.12 -9.75
N TYR A 112 -2.46 5.47 -10.92
CA TYR A 112 -1.66 5.77 -12.12
C TYR A 112 -1.76 7.26 -12.51
N LYS A 113 -2.98 7.81 -12.57
CA LYS A 113 -3.18 9.22 -12.94
C LYS A 113 -2.52 10.18 -11.97
N ALA A 114 -2.55 9.88 -10.67
CA ALA A 114 -1.87 10.70 -9.67
C ALA A 114 -0.34 10.69 -9.89
N TYR A 115 0.23 9.51 -10.15
CA TYR A 115 1.67 9.36 -10.39
C TYR A 115 2.09 10.01 -11.70
N GLU A 116 1.33 9.81 -12.78
CA GLU A 116 1.54 10.44 -14.08
C GLU A 116 1.58 11.97 -13.96
N ALA A 117 0.61 12.56 -13.25
CA ALA A 117 0.55 14.01 -13.04
C ALA A 117 1.77 14.53 -12.27
N ALA A 118 2.20 13.82 -11.22
CA ALA A 118 3.37 14.20 -10.44
C ALA A 118 4.68 14.09 -11.26
N ILE A 119 4.79 13.07 -12.12
CA ILE A 119 5.90 12.93 -13.06
C ILE A 119 5.92 14.09 -14.06
N ASP A 120 4.77 14.43 -14.64
CA ASP A 120 4.65 15.53 -15.60
C ASP A 120 4.97 16.89 -14.99
N GLU A 121 4.50 17.15 -13.77
CA GLU A 121 4.79 18.40 -13.07
C GLU A 121 6.30 18.55 -12.78
N ARG A 122 6.95 17.47 -12.33
CA ARG A 122 8.39 17.43 -12.09
C ARG A 122 9.18 17.66 -13.38
N ALA A 123 8.81 16.96 -14.45
CA ALA A 123 9.45 17.09 -15.75
C ALA A 123 9.29 18.50 -16.34
N ALA A 124 8.11 19.13 -16.17
CA ALA A 124 7.86 20.49 -16.64
C ALA A 124 8.73 21.56 -15.93
N LYS A 125 9.27 21.24 -14.75
CA LYS A 125 10.21 22.10 -14.01
C LYS A 125 11.68 21.83 -14.35
N GLY A 126 11.98 20.93 -15.31
CA GLY A 126 13.34 20.51 -15.63
C GLY A 126 13.99 19.69 -14.51
N LEU A 127 13.17 19.08 -13.63
CA LEU A 127 13.65 18.33 -12.48
C LEU A 127 13.62 16.82 -12.76
N ARG A 128 14.57 16.10 -12.16
CA ARG A 128 14.64 14.62 -12.15
C ARG A 128 14.64 14.12 -10.73
N GLN A 129 14.11 12.92 -10.50
CA GLN A 129 14.18 12.26 -9.20
C GLN A 129 15.10 11.06 -9.33
N THR A 130 15.84 10.78 -8.27
CA THR A 130 16.55 9.52 -8.10
C THR A 130 16.16 8.96 -6.75
N THR A 131 15.80 7.69 -6.72
CA THR A 131 15.44 6.95 -5.51
C THR A 131 16.17 5.61 -5.52
N ASP A 132 16.92 5.34 -4.45
CA ASP A 132 17.57 4.05 -4.24
C ASP A 132 16.90 3.33 -3.05
N LEU A 133 16.41 2.12 -3.31
CA LEU A 133 15.95 1.20 -2.27
C LEU A 133 17.16 0.46 -1.70
N ALA A 134 17.85 1.11 -0.75
CA ALA A 134 19.03 0.54 -0.11
C ALA A 134 18.69 -0.75 0.64
N ARG A 135 17.55 -0.79 1.34
CA ARG A 135 17.13 -1.97 2.09
C ARG A 135 15.62 -2.06 2.25
N LEU A 136 15.06 -3.23 1.94
CA LEU A 136 13.75 -3.62 2.43
C LEU A 136 13.91 -4.43 3.73
N ILE A 137 13.53 -3.82 4.87
CA ILE A 137 13.68 -4.42 6.21
C ILE A 137 12.59 -5.46 6.47
N ASP A 138 11.33 -5.10 6.21
CA ASP A 138 10.18 -5.97 6.43
C ASP A 138 9.04 -5.67 5.45
N ALA A 139 8.24 -6.70 5.15
CA ALA A 139 7.00 -6.57 4.40
C ALA A 139 5.99 -7.57 4.94
N LYS A 140 4.92 -7.06 5.57
CA LYS A 140 3.94 -7.90 6.26
C LYS A 140 2.51 -7.52 5.89
N ILE A 141 1.66 -8.54 5.74
CA ILE A 141 0.23 -8.30 5.52
C ILE A 141 -0.37 -7.75 6.82
N VAL A 142 -1.02 -6.59 6.72
CA VAL A 142 -1.71 -5.93 7.83
C VAL A 142 -3.23 -6.01 7.70
N ASN A 143 -3.73 -6.22 6.48
CA ASN A 143 -5.16 -6.40 6.23
C ASN A 143 -5.39 -7.18 4.94
N ALA A 144 -6.54 -7.85 4.87
CA ALA A 144 -7.02 -8.46 3.63
C ALA A 144 -8.54 -8.59 3.68
N ASN A 145 -9.18 -8.37 2.54
CA ASN A 145 -10.60 -8.56 2.37
C ASN A 145 -10.94 -9.05 0.95
N ARG A 146 -12.17 -9.54 0.79
CA ARG A 146 -12.72 -9.90 -0.52
C ARG A 146 -14.10 -9.27 -0.65
N SER A 147 -14.29 -8.47 -1.69
CA SER A 147 -15.59 -7.90 -2.07
C SER A 147 -15.98 -8.41 -3.45
N GLY A 148 -17.02 -9.25 -3.51
CA GLY A 148 -17.43 -9.90 -4.76
C GLY A 148 -16.29 -10.72 -5.39
N LYS A 149 -15.84 -10.33 -6.58
CA LYS A 149 -14.70 -10.95 -7.28
C LYS A 149 -13.37 -10.24 -7.01
N THR A 150 -13.36 -9.14 -6.27
CA THR A 150 -12.14 -8.39 -5.99
C THR A 150 -11.55 -8.86 -4.67
N GLY A 151 -10.30 -9.30 -4.69
CA GLY A 151 -9.48 -9.46 -3.49
C GLY A 151 -8.66 -8.19 -3.28
N ARG A 152 -8.56 -7.73 -2.03
CA ARG A 152 -7.68 -6.64 -1.62
C ARG A 152 -6.80 -7.08 -0.46
N ILE A 153 -5.52 -6.77 -0.52
CA ILE A 153 -4.53 -7.08 0.51
C ILE A 153 -3.67 -5.86 0.75
N ASP A 154 -3.55 -5.43 2.01
CA ASP A 154 -2.73 -4.30 2.41
C ASP A 154 -1.45 -4.81 3.10
N VAL A 155 -0.30 -4.28 2.68
CA VAL A 155 1.04 -4.69 3.13
C VAL A 155 1.73 -3.50 3.76
N LEU A 156 2.19 -3.64 5.01
CA LEU A 156 3.09 -2.67 5.64
C LEU A 156 4.52 -2.99 5.22
N TYR A 157 5.16 -2.02 4.57
CA TYR A 157 6.57 -2.00 4.24
C TYR A 157 7.35 -1.21 5.30
N ASP A 158 8.55 -1.68 5.62
CA ASP A 158 9.57 -0.98 6.40
C ASP A 158 10.85 -1.01 5.57
N ALA A 159 11.31 0.15 5.10
CA ALA A 159 12.39 0.26 4.13
C ALA A 159 13.32 1.42 4.44
N GLU A 160 14.57 1.32 4.00
CA GLU A 160 15.56 2.39 3.98
C GLU A 160 15.77 2.83 2.53
N LEU A 161 15.53 4.12 2.27
CA LEU A 161 15.60 4.73 0.95
C LEU A 161 16.60 5.90 0.97
N ALA A 162 17.33 6.09 -0.11
CA ALA A 162 17.99 7.37 -0.41
C ALA A 162 17.21 8.05 -1.54
N THR A 163 16.97 9.36 -1.47
CA THR A 163 16.22 10.06 -2.52
C THR A 163 16.70 11.49 -2.68
N ALA A 164 16.83 11.90 -3.94
CA ALA A 164 17.18 13.27 -4.30
C ALA A 164 16.43 13.75 -5.54
N ILE A 165 16.24 15.06 -5.63
CA ILE A 165 15.78 15.76 -6.81
C ILE A 165 16.96 16.53 -7.41
N LEU A 166 17.15 16.36 -8.72
CA LEU A 166 18.23 16.97 -9.48
C LEU A 166 17.66 17.97 -10.48
N ASN A 167 18.38 19.07 -10.72
CA ASN A 167 18.08 20.00 -11.80
C ASN A 167 18.60 19.49 -13.16
N GLU A 168 18.41 20.28 -14.22
CA GLU A 168 18.86 19.93 -15.58
C GLU A 168 20.38 19.76 -15.69
N ASP A 169 21.15 20.48 -14.86
CA ASP A 169 22.61 20.42 -14.78
C ASP A 169 23.12 19.20 -13.99
N GLY A 170 22.21 18.41 -13.39
CA GLY A 170 22.55 17.24 -12.58
C GLY A 170 22.99 17.58 -11.15
N GLU A 171 22.74 18.80 -10.69
CA GLU A 171 22.99 19.20 -9.32
C GLU A 171 21.79 18.83 -8.43
N VAL A 172 22.07 18.31 -7.24
CA VAL A 172 21.04 18.03 -6.23
C VAL A 172 20.47 19.35 -5.73
N VAL A 173 19.18 19.56 -5.94
CA VAL A 173 18.43 20.74 -5.47
C VAL A 173 17.55 20.42 -4.27
N ASP A 174 17.28 19.14 -4.02
CA ASP A 174 16.55 18.68 -2.83
C ASP A 174 16.88 17.22 -2.51
N GLY A 175 16.73 16.83 -1.24
CA GLY A 175 17.09 15.51 -0.74
C GLY A 175 18.59 15.23 -0.69
N ASP A 176 18.94 13.96 -0.53
CA ASP A 176 20.32 13.49 -0.41
C ASP A 176 20.41 12.00 -0.79
N LEU A 177 21.37 11.65 -1.64
CA LEU A 177 21.65 10.26 -2.04
C LEU A 177 22.59 9.53 -1.07
N GLU A 178 23.27 10.24 -0.17
CA GLU A 178 24.17 9.67 0.83
C GLU A 178 23.44 9.36 2.15
N THR A 179 22.29 9.99 2.39
CA THR A 179 21.51 9.81 3.62
C THR A 179 20.38 8.79 3.41
N LEU A 180 20.44 7.70 4.18
CA LEU A 180 19.37 6.69 4.23
C LEU A 180 18.25 7.14 5.17
N SER A 181 17.05 7.28 4.63
CA SER A 181 15.82 7.59 5.36
C SER A 181 15.00 6.32 5.53
N ARG A 182 14.62 6.00 6.78
CA ARG A 182 13.74 4.87 7.07
C ARG A 182 12.28 5.28 6.92
N VAL A 183 11.52 4.59 6.09
CA VAL A 183 10.10 4.85 5.81
C VAL A 183 9.23 3.64 6.15
N LYS A 184 8.01 3.91 6.61
CA LYS A 184 6.98 2.91 6.88
C LYS A 184 5.69 3.27 6.15
N GLU A 185 5.24 2.39 5.27
CA GLU A 185 4.11 2.66 4.39
C GLU A 185 3.21 1.44 4.24
N VAL A 186 1.90 1.65 4.23
CA VAL A 186 0.91 0.63 3.91
C VAL A 186 0.51 0.77 2.46
N TRP A 187 0.78 -0.26 1.66
CA TRP A 187 0.39 -0.31 0.25
C TRP A 187 -0.72 -1.34 0.08
N GLY A 188 -1.83 -0.90 -0.52
CA GLY A 188 -2.98 -1.72 -0.86
C GLY A 188 -2.87 -2.27 -2.27
N TYR A 189 -3.06 -3.57 -2.42
CA TYR A 189 -3.05 -4.26 -3.71
C TYR A 189 -4.41 -4.88 -3.97
N GLU A 190 -4.87 -4.81 -5.21
CA GLU A 190 -6.12 -5.43 -5.64
C GLU A 190 -5.94 -6.34 -6.84
N ARG A 191 -6.81 -7.34 -6.92
CA ARG A 191 -6.91 -8.23 -8.09
C ARG A 191 -8.33 -8.74 -8.25
N THR A 192 -8.74 -8.90 -9.51
CA THR A 192 -9.95 -9.68 -9.85
C THR A 192 -9.62 -11.17 -9.75
N LEU A 193 -10.21 -11.85 -8.77
CA LEU A 193 -10.01 -13.27 -8.50
C LEU A 193 -10.60 -14.13 -9.62
N GLY A 194 -9.86 -15.16 -10.04
CA GLY A 194 -10.20 -16.01 -11.17
C GLY A 194 -9.97 -15.38 -12.55
N ALA A 195 -9.44 -14.15 -12.61
CA ALA A 195 -8.99 -13.57 -13.87
C ALA A 195 -7.74 -14.30 -14.38
N LYS A 196 -7.61 -14.41 -15.71
CA LYS A 196 -6.42 -14.98 -16.37
C LYS A 196 -5.14 -14.20 -16.03
N ASN A 197 -5.26 -12.91 -15.76
CA ASN A 197 -4.14 -12.08 -15.33
C ASN A 197 -3.87 -12.36 -13.83
N PRO A 198 -2.69 -12.93 -13.48
CA PRO A 198 -2.34 -13.20 -12.10
C PRO A 198 -1.90 -11.96 -11.32
N ASN A 199 -1.73 -10.81 -11.99
CA ASN A 199 -1.11 -9.63 -11.42
C ASN A 199 -2.03 -8.95 -10.40
N TRP A 200 -1.42 -8.57 -9.28
CA TRP A 200 -1.99 -7.67 -8.30
C TRP A 200 -1.48 -6.27 -8.61
N ILE A 201 -2.38 -5.30 -8.64
CA ILE A 201 -2.07 -3.90 -8.97
C ILE A 201 -2.19 -3.03 -7.72
N LEU A 202 -1.34 -2.01 -7.63
CA LEU A 202 -1.37 -1.02 -6.56
C LEU A 202 -2.63 -0.16 -6.66
N CYS A 203 -3.39 -0.10 -5.57
CA CYS A 203 -4.64 0.66 -5.49
C CYS A 203 -4.69 1.66 -4.32
N SER A 204 -3.77 1.59 -3.36
CA SER A 204 -3.65 2.56 -2.27
C SER A 204 -2.22 2.64 -1.76
N VAL A 205 -1.80 3.81 -1.28
CA VAL A 205 -0.53 4.06 -0.60
C VAL A 205 -0.81 5.01 0.55
N GLU A 206 -0.47 4.59 1.77
CA GLU A 206 -0.78 5.31 3.00
C GLU A 206 0.45 5.35 3.92
N PRO A 207 0.83 6.50 4.49
CA PRO A 207 1.93 6.59 5.45
C PRO A 207 1.49 5.94 6.76
N HIS A 208 2.35 5.09 7.34
CA HIS A 208 2.03 4.36 8.57
C HIS A 208 1.88 5.28 9.80
N GLU A 209 2.43 6.49 9.77
CA GLU A 209 2.35 7.48 10.87
C GLU A 209 0.93 7.95 11.17
N THR A 210 -0.04 7.68 10.29
CA THR A 210 -1.44 8.05 10.50
C THR A 210 -2.24 7.11 11.41
N LEU A 211 -1.63 6.02 11.90
CA LEU A 211 -2.36 5.01 12.70
C LEU A 211 -1.97 4.94 14.18
N ASN A 212 -0.83 5.51 14.58
CA ASN A 212 -0.42 5.59 15.98
C ASN A 212 -0.06 7.04 16.31
N GLY A 213 -0.96 7.74 17.00
CA GLY A 213 -0.71 9.06 17.57
C GLY A 213 0.21 9.01 18.79
N ASP A 214 1.36 8.34 18.67
CA ASP A 214 2.38 8.31 19.69
C ASP A 214 3.51 9.27 19.27
N ASP A 215 3.35 10.48 19.79
CA ASP A 215 4.36 11.50 20.01
C ASP A 215 5.59 10.87 20.67
N ASP A 216 6.64 10.60 19.90
CA ASP A 216 7.97 10.30 20.41
C ASP A 216 9.02 11.04 19.55
N GLY A 217 8.74 12.33 19.31
CA GLY A 217 9.77 13.26 18.87
C GLY A 217 10.73 13.55 20.03
N PRO A 218 12.05 13.59 19.81
CA PRO A 218 12.98 13.93 20.87
C PRO A 218 12.65 15.33 21.42
N ASP A 219 12.50 15.42 22.76
CA ASP A 219 12.37 16.67 23.50
C ASP A 219 13.50 17.63 23.13
N HIS A 220 13.18 18.57 22.25
CA HIS A 220 14.00 19.73 21.96
C HIS A 220 13.47 20.93 22.75
N SER A 221 13.42 20.80 24.07
CA SER A 221 13.44 21.96 24.96
C SER A 221 14.84 22.60 24.87
N PRO A 222 14.97 23.83 24.33
CA PRO A 222 16.22 24.56 24.47
C PRO A 222 16.37 24.97 25.93
N ASP A 223 17.35 24.38 26.62
CA ASP A 223 17.92 24.96 27.83
C ASP A 223 18.32 26.41 27.52
N HIS A 224 17.56 27.37 28.03
CA HIS A 224 18.00 28.76 28.10
C HIS A 224 18.94 28.89 29.30
N PRO A 225 20.21 29.24 29.11
CA PRO A 225 21.03 29.67 30.22
C PRO A 225 20.73 31.13 30.61
N ALA A 226 20.56 31.30 31.92
CA ALA A 226 20.61 32.50 32.78
C ALA A 226 19.40 33.46 32.78
#